data_AF-A0A0U2UNK2-F1
#
_entry.id   AF-A0A0U2UNK2-F1
#
_cell.length_a   1.000
_cell.length_b   1.000
_cell.length_c   1.000
_cell.angle_alpha   90.00
_cell.angle_beta   90.00
_cell.angle_gamma   90.00
#
_symmetry.space_group_name_H-M   'P 1'
#
loop_
_entity.id
_entity.type
_entity.pdbx_description
1 polymer ?
#
loop_
_entity_poly.entity_id
_entity_poly.type
_entity_poly.pdbx_seq_one_letter_code
_entity_poly.pdbx_strand_id
1 'polypeptide(L)'
;MIEPMALGPVRHSLETGGAAIRKEPTPADVSRSFGEMLKNAIDGVSELEQSVHTMNDKFLLGEVDISQVAITAERALLSLQLTSQIRNKAVEAYQEIMRMQI
;
A
#
# COMPACT_ATOMS: atom_id res chain seq x y z
N MET A 1 -3.26 -30.58 69.41
CA MET A 1 -3.04 -31.10 68.03
C MET A 1 -3.86 -30.22 67.09
N ILE A 2 -3.20 -29.37 66.29
CA ILE A 2 -3.79 -28.53 65.22
C ILE A 2 -2.68 -28.37 64.16
N GLU A 3 -2.89 -28.89 62.95
CA GLU A 3 -1.93 -28.81 61.83
C GLU A 3 -2.16 -27.53 60.99
N PRO A 4 -1.10 -26.78 60.60
CA PRO A 4 -1.23 -25.62 59.71
C PRO A 4 -1.21 -26.00 58.23
N MET A 5 -2.14 -25.45 57.46
CA MET A 5 -2.17 -25.50 56.00
C MET A 5 -0.89 -24.91 55.38
N ALA A 6 -0.23 -25.68 54.53
CA ALA A 6 0.80 -25.18 53.62
C ALA A 6 0.18 -24.87 52.24
N LEU A 7 0.13 -23.59 51.89
CA LEU A 7 -0.18 -23.12 50.54
C LEU A 7 1.01 -23.48 49.62
N GLY A 8 0.83 -24.49 48.77
CA GLY A 8 1.75 -24.77 47.68
C GLY A 8 1.62 -23.71 46.56
N PRO A 9 2.72 -23.39 45.83
CA PRO A 9 2.63 -22.48 44.70
C PRO A 9 1.81 -23.13 43.60
N VAL A 10 0.76 -22.43 43.15
CA VAL A 10 -0.04 -22.80 41.98
C VAL A 10 0.88 -22.80 40.76
N ARG A 11 1.35 -23.99 40.38
CA ARG A 11 1.99 -24.22 39.09
C ARG A 11 0.89 -24.15 38.05
N HIS A 12 0.69 -22.95 37.49
CA HIS A 12 -0.09 -22.76 36.28
C HIS A 12 0.65 -23.47 35.14
N SER A 13 0.29 -24.74 34.93
CA SER A 13 0.76 -25.56 33.83
C SER A 13 0.24 -24.95 32.54
N LEU A 14 1.18 -24.44 31.74
CA LEU A 14 0.98 -23.83 30.44
C LEU A 14 0.05 -24.69 29.57
N GLU A 15 -1.10 -24.10 29.27
CA GLU A 15 -2.04 -24.59 28.28
C GLU A 15 -1.33 -24.72 26.94
N THR A 16 -1.30 -25.95 26.44
CA THR A 16 -0.81 -26.31 25.11
C THR A 16 -1.87 -25.89 24.09
N GLY A 17 -2.04 -24.58 23.91
CA GLY A 17 -2.80 -24.00 22.80
C GLY A 17 -1.83 -23.68 21.67
N GLY A 18 -1.98 -24.35 20.53
CA GLY A 18 -1.17 -24.12 19.34
C GLY A 18 -1.06 -22.63 19.04
N ALA A 19 0.13 -22.08 19.27
CA ALA A 19 0.48 -20.76 18.81
C ALA A 19 0.42 -20.79 17.28
N ALA A 20 -0.70 -20.30 16.73
CA ALA A 20 -0.70 -19.81 15.37
C ALA A 20 0.41 -18.77 15.31
N ILE A 21 1.54 -19.16 14.72
CA ILE A 21 2.67 -18.28 14.42
C ILE A 21 2.08 -17.17 13.56
N ARG A 22 1.72 -16.04 14.17
CA ARG A 22 1.53 -14.80 13.43
C ARG A 22 2.91 -14.45 12.93
N LYS A 23 3.21 -14.86 11.71
CA LYS A 23 4.43 -14.49 11.00
C LYS A 23 4.40 -12.97 10.91
N GLU A 24 5.19 -12.29 11.75
CA GLU A 24 5.39 -10.85 11.61
C GLU A 24 5.87 -10.58 10.19
N PRO A 25 5.27 -9.61 9.48
CA PRO A 25 5.61 -9.35 8.10
C PRO A 25 7.10 -9.03 8.03
N THR A 26 7.84 -9.86 7.30
CA THR A 26 9.26 -9.60 7.11
C THR A 26 9.42 -8.37 6.22
N PRO A 27 10.55 -7.66 6.28
CA PRO A 27 10.73 -6.51 5.41
C PRO A 27 10.69 -6.88 3.91
N ALA A 28 10.92 -8.15 3.57
CA ALA A 28 10.68 -8.69 2.22
C ALA A 28 9.18 -8.80 1.87
N ASP A 29 8.31 -9.18 2.82
CA ASP A 29 6.85 -9.21 2.61
C ASP A 29 6.27 -7.80 2.43
N VAL A 30 6.78 -6.83 3.20
CA VAL A 30 6.41 -5.40 3.06
C VAL A 30 6.87 -4.85 1.70
N SER A 31 8.10 -5.17 1.27
CA SER A 31 8.64 -4.75 -0.03
C SER A 31 7.83 -5.33 -1.20
N ARG A 32 7.39 -6.59 -1.11
CA ARG A 32 6.52 -7.21 -2.11
C ARG A 32 5.14 -6.54 -2.19
N SER A 33 4.49 -6.34 -1.04
CA SER A 33 3.19 -5.65 -0.96
C SER A 33 3.26 -4.21 -1.51
N PHE A 34 4.37 -3.51 -1.22
CA PHE A 34 4.62 -2.18 -1.76
C PHE A 34 4.83 -2.21 -3.28
N GLY A 35 5.60 -3.16 -3.80
CA GLY A 35 5.78 -3.35 -5.25
C GLY A 35 4.46 -3.61 -5.98
N GLU A 36 3.56 -4.40 -5.38
CA GLU A 36 2.21 -4.61 -5.89
C GLU A 36 1.38 -3.31 -5.86
N MET A 37 1.45 -2.52 -4.78
CA MET A 37 0.77 -1.22 -4.70
C MET A 37 1.27 -0.25 -5.77
N LEU A 38 2.59 -0.16 -5.96
CA LEU A 38 3.19 0.70 -6.98
C LEU A 38 2.80 0.24 -8.39
N LYS A 39 2.80 -1.06 -8.64
CA LYS A 39 2.33 -1.63 -9.91
C LYS A 39 0.88 -1.23 -10.19
N ASN A 40 -0.01 -1.41 -9.21
CA ASN A 40 -1.41 -1.00 -9.34
C ASN A 40 -1.57 0.52 -9.58
N ALA A 41 -0.75 1.35 -8.94
CA ALA A 41 -0.77 2.79 -9.16
C ALA A 41 -0.33 3.17 -10.58
N ILE A 42 0.73 2.53 -11.10
CA ILE A 42 1.19 2.72 -12.49
C ILE A 42 0.13 2.24 -13.49
N ASP A 43 -0.47 1.07 -13.25
CA ASP A 43 -1.56 0.54 -14.07
C ASP A 43 -2.76 1.53 -14.07
N GLY A 44 -3.09 2.14 -12.93
CA GLY A 44 -4.15 3.16 -12.82
C GLY A 44 -3.83 4.48 -13.54
N VAL A 45 -2.56 4.88 -13.62
CA VAL A 45 -2.14 6.03 -14.45
C VAL A 45 -2.29 5.72 -15.94
N SER A 46 -1.97 4.48 -16.36
CA SER A 46 -2.18 4.03 -17.74
C SER A 46 -3.66 4.06 -18.14
N GLU A 47 -4.56 3.64 -17.24
CA GLU A 47 -6.01 3.77 -17.47
C GLU A 47 -6.45 5.23 -17.55
N LEU A 48 -5.88 6.10 -16.72
CA LEU A 48 -6.19 7.52 -16.76
C LEU A 48 -5.75 8.16 -18.09
N GLU A 49 -4.57 7.83 -18.61
CA GLU A 49 -4.12 8.27 -19.93
C GLU A 49 -5.06 7.79 -21.05
N GLN A 50 -5.49 6.53 -21.00
CA GLN A 50 -6.46 5.98 -21.97
C GLN A 50 -7.80 6.75 -21.93
N SER A 51 -8.26 7.11 -20.72
CA SER A 51 -9.46 7.92 -20.54
C SER A 51 -9.30 9.34 -21.11
N VAL A 52 -8.13 9.96 -20.95
CA VAL A 52 -7.81 11.28 -21.51
C VAL A 52 -7.85 11.22 -23.03
N HIS A 53 -7.22 10.20 -23.64
CA HIS A 53 -7.28 9.97 -25.09
C HIS A 53 -8.71 9.84 -25.60
N THR A 54 -9.54 9.05 -24.90
CA THR A 54 -10.95 8.85 -25.27
C THR A 54 -11.74 10.16 -25.17
N MET A 55 -11.50 10.98 -24.16
CA MET A 55 -12.16 12.29 -24.05
C MET A 55 -11.69 13.27 -25.13
N ASN A 56 -10.41 13.23 -25.49
CA ASN A 56 -9.85 14.04 -26.57
C ASN A 56 -10.48 13.67 -27.93
N ASP A 57 -10.64 12.38 -28.22
CA ASP A 57 -11.30 11.92 -29.45
C ASP A 57 -12.77 12.36 -29.51
N LYS A 58 -13.50 12.26 -28.39
CA LYS A 58 -14.89 12.76 -28.30
C LYS A 58 -14.99 14.27 -28.47
N PHE A 59 -13.98 15.02 -28.02
CA PHE A 59 -13.91 16.46 -28.23
C PHE A 59 -13.70 16.80 -29.71
N LEU A 60 -12.81 16.09 -30.40
CA LEU A 60 -12.59 16.26 -31.85
C LEU A 60 -13.84 15.92 -32.68
N LEU A 61 -14.69 15.00 -32.19
CA LEU A 61 -16.00 14.67 -32.75
C LEU A 61 -17.09 15.72 -32.44
N GLY A 62 -16.80 16.72 -31.60
CA GLY A 62 -17.76 17.76 -31.22
C GLY A 62 -18.77 17.33 -30.14
N GLU A 63 -18.56 16.19 -29.48
CA GLU A 63 -19.47 15.66 -28.43
C GLU A 63 -19.15 16.22 -27.03
N VAL A 64 -18.09 17.01 -26.88
CA VAL A 64 -17.63 17.54 -25.59
C VAL A 64 -17.18 18.99 -25.72
N ASP A 65 -17.43 19.79 -24.69
CA ASP A 65 -17.09 21.21 -24.64
C ASP A 65 -15.58 21.43 -24.37
N ILE A 66 -14.98 22.49 -24.94
CA ILE A 66 -13.56 22.86 -24.77
C ILE A 66 -13.16 22.94 -23.28
N SER A 67 -14.12 23.35 -22.44
CA SER A 67 -14.00 23.47 -20.99
C SER A 67 -13.68 22.12 -20.34
N GLN A 68 -14.29 21.04 -20.83
CA GLN A 68 -14.12 19.69 -20.30
C GLN A 68 -12.74 19.11 -20.68
N VAL A 69 -12.22 19.43 -21.86
CA VAL A 69 -10.87 19.03 -22.29
C VAL A 69 -9.82 19.73 -21.46
N ALA A 70 -9.96 21.05 -21.22
CA ALA A 70 -9.04 21.80 -20.39
C ALA A 70 -8.97 21.25 -18.95
N ILE A 71 -10.12 20.97 -18.33
CA ILE A 71 -10.19 20.35 -16.99
C ILE A 71 -9.54 18.97 -17.00
N THR A 72 -9.78 18.17 -18.05
CA THR A 72 -9.20 16.83 -18.17
C THR A 72 -7.68 16.89 -18.31
N ALA A 73 -7.16 17.84 -19.09
CA ALA A 73 -5.72 18.07 -19.24
C ALA A 73 -5.06 18.53 -17.92
N GLU A 74 -5.69 19.45 -17.18
CA GLU A 74 -5.19 19.87 -15.86
C GLU A 74 -5.16 18.70 -14.85
N ARG A 75 -6.21 17.87 -14.83
CA ARG A 75 -6.25 16.67 -13.98
C ARG A 75 -5.15 15.68 -14.37
N ALA A 76 -4.90 15.48 -15.66
CA ALA A 76 -3.83 14.60 -16.14
C ALA A 76 -2.45 15.11 -15.68
N LEU A 77 -2.18 16.40 -15.83
CA LEU A 77 -0.93 17.02 -15.39
C LEU A 77 -0.72 16.85 -13.87
N LEU A 78 -1.75 17.13 -13.07
CA LEU A 78 -1.70 16.98 -11.61
C LEU A 78 -1.46 15.52 -11.21
N SER A 79 -2.14 14.57 -11.85
CA SER A 79 -1.94 13.13 -11.61
C SER A 79 -0.52 12.68 -11.96
N LEU A 80 0.05 13.18 -13.05
CA LEU A 80 1.42 12.87 -13.44
C LEU A 80 2.44 13.41 -12.43
N GLN A 81 2.23 14.63 -11.93
CA GLN A 81 3.05 15.22 -10.87
C GLN A 81 2.97 14.40 -9.57
N LEU A 82 1.76 14.00 -9.16
CA LEU A 82 1.55 13.16 -8.00
C LEU A 82 2.24 11.79 -8.17
N THR A 83 2.15 11.19 -9.36
CA THR A 83 2.81 9.91 -9.68
C THR A 83 4.33 10.01 -9.53
N SER A 84 4.94 11.11 -9.99
CA SER A 84 6.37 11.35 -9.82
C SER A 84 6.76 11.45 -8.33
N GLN A 85 5.95 12.11 -7.50
CA GLN A 85 6.17 12.19 -6.07
C GLN A 85 6.04 10.82 -5.39
N ILE A 86 5.02 10.04 -5.75
CA ILE A 86 4.83 8.67 -5.26
C ILE A 86 6.04 7.81 -5.65
N ARG A 87 6.51 7.87 -6.89
CA ARG A 87 7.72 7.17 -7.34
C ARG A 87 8.95 7.54 -6.51
N ASN A 88 9.14 8.81 -6.19
CA ASN A 88 10.28 9.23 -5.38
C ASN A 88 10.16 8.68 -3.94
N LYS A 89 8.98 8.77 -3.31
CA LYS A 89 8.72 8.20 -1.98
C LYS A 89 8.80 6.68 -1.94
N ALA A 90 8.43 6.03 -3.02
CA ALA A 90 8.56 4.59 -3.22
C ALA A 90 10.01 4.14 -3.13
N VAL A 91 10.89 4.83 -3.85
CA VAL A 91 12.33 4.54 -3.88
C VAL A 91 12.96 4.82 -2.52
N GLU A 92 12.60 5.93 -1.86
CA GLU A 92 13.06 6.23 -0.50
C GLU A 92 12.66 5.15 0.50
N ALA A 93 11.39 4.72 0.49
CA ALA A 93 10.89 3.67 1.38
C ALA A 93 11.58 2.32 1.13
N TYR A 94 11.83 1.96 -0.12
CA TYR A 94 12.59 0.76 -0.46
C TYR A 94 14.03 0.82 0.08
N GLN A 95 14.70 1.97 -0.08
CA GLN A 95 16.05 2.17 0.45
C GLN A 95 16.10 2.11 1.98
N GLU A 96 15.12 2.71 2.67
CA GLU A 96 15.05 2.71 4.13
C GLU A 96 14.85 1.29 4.70
N ILE A 97 13.94 0.51 4.10
CA ILE A 97 13.72 -0.90 4.47
C ILE A 97 15.01 -1.71 4.37
N MET A 98 15.80 -1.50 3.31
CA MET A 98 17.08 -2.20 3.12
C MET A 98 18.13 -1.78 4.16
N ARG A 99 18.10 -0.52 4.62
CA ARG A 99 19.02 -0.03 5.67
C ARG A 99 18.66 -0.57 7.06
N MET A 100 17.40 -0.92 7.32
CA MET A 100 16.99 -1.55 8.58
C MET A 100 17.41 -3.03 8.69
N GLN A 101 17.75 -3.71 7.59
CA GLN A 101 18.08 -5.14 7.58
C GLN A 101 19.58 -5.47 7.74
N ILE A 102 20.48 -4.48 7.66
CA ILE A 102 21.93 -4.67 7.87
C ILE A 102 22.35 -4.49 9.32
#